data_AF-A0A091TGH0-F1
#
_entry.id   AF-A0A091TGH0-F1
#
_cell.length_a   1.000
_cell.length_b   1.000
_cell.length_c   1.000
_cell.angle_alpha   90.00
_cell.angle_beta   90.00
_cell.angle_gamma   90.00
#
_symmetry.space_group_name_H-M   'P 1'
#
loop_
_entity.id
_entity.type
_entity.pdbx_description
1 polymer ?
#
loop_
_entity_poly.entity_id
_entity_poly.type
_entity_poly.pdbx_seq_one_letter_code
_entity_poly.pdbx_strand_id
1 'polypeptide(L)'
;LNYYLLEAKRQNIALELLESERKYVINLSLILKIKATLQGQDVKRSTKERSFFPNSLRYLVQQHVDLLHALQERVLSWPRQGILGDIFLKLTNDENNFLDYYVAYLRDLPECISLIHVVILKEVEEEIKSDLYILFFHIVQRIPEYLIHLQNVLKFTEQEHPDYYLLLVCVQRLRVFISHYSLLFQCNEDLLIQKR
;
A
#
# COMPACT_ATOMS: atom_id res chain seq x y z
N LEU A 1 21.13 -29.84 -1.33
CA LEU A 1 21.75 -28.54 -0.94
C LEU A 1 21.11 -27.35 -1.66
N ASN A 2 20.93 -27.38 -2.99
CA ASN A 2 20.41 -26.24 -3.75
C ASN A 2 18.95 -25.86 -3.38
N TYR A 3 18.07 -26.86 -3.24
CA TYR A 3 16.67 -26.66 -2.82
C TYR A 3 16.53 -25.91 -1.49
N TYR A 4 17.22 -26.37 -0.43
CA TYR A 4 17.17 -25.72 0.89
C TYR A 4 17.65 -24.26 0.86
N LEU A 5 18.62 -23.94 -0.01
CA LEU A 5 19.13 -22.59 -0.16
C LEU A 5 18.13 -21.69 -0.91
N LEU A 6 17.44 -22.22 -1.92
CA LEU A 6 16.36 -21.51 -2.62
C LEU A 6 15.18 -21.26 -1.69
N GLU A 7 14.76 -22.27 -0.92
CA GLU A 7 13.65 -22.14 0.02
C GLU A 7 13.97 -21.13 1.14
N ALA A 8 15.20 -21.14 1.69
CA ALA A 8 15.63 -20.14 2.66
C ALA A 8 15.62 -18.71 2.08
N LYS A 9 16.03 -18.54 0.82
CA LYS A 9 15.94 -17.23 0.14
C LYS A 9 14.49 -16.79 -0.06
N ARG A 10 13.62 -17.71 -0.48
CA ARG A 10 12.19 -17.46 -0.65
C ARG A 10 11.54 -17.04 0.67
N GLN A 11 11.88 -17.72 1.77
CA GLN A 11 11.44 -17.37 3.12
C GLN A 11 11.92 -15.98 3.56
N ASN A 12 13.19 -15.64 3.31
CA ASN A 12 13.73 -14.32 3.66
C ASN A 12 12.99 -13.19 2.93
N ILE A 13 12.68 -13.36 1.65
CA ILE A 13 11.93 -12.35 0.88
C ILE A 13 10.49 -12.23 1.39
N ALA A 14 9.88 -13.34 1.81
CA ALA A 14 8.55 -13.32 2.43
C ALA A 14 8.55 -12.60 3.79
N LEU A 15 9.60 -12.78 4.59
CA LEU A 15 9.82 -12.03 5.84
C LEU A 15 10.00 -10.54 5.56
N GLU A 16 10.79 -10.17 4.55
CA GLU A 16 10.95 -8.77 4.14
C GLU A 16 9.62 -8.13 3.70
N LEU A 17 8.80 -8.86 2.94
CA LEU A 17 7.46 -8.42 2.55
C LEU A 17 6.54 -8.23 3.77
N LEU A 18 6.56 -9.18 4.72
CA LEU A 18 5.79 -9.07 5.96
C LEU A 18 6.19 -7.84 6.78
N GLU A 19 7.49 -7.62 6.96
CA GLU A 19 7.98 -6.49 7.75
C GLU A 19 7.75 -5.15 7.04
N SER A 20 7.80 -5.13 5.69
CA SER A 20 7.41 -3.94 4.93
C SER A 20 5.91 -3.63 5.10
N GLU A 21 5.04 -4.64 5.12
CA GLU A 21 3.60 -4.45 5.37
C GLU A 21 3.32 -4.00 6.80
N ARG A 22 4.03 -4.56 7.79
CA ARG A 22 3.93 -4.13 9.19
C ARG A 22 4.25 -2.64 9.33
N LYS A 23 5.37 -2.20 8.75
CA LYS A 23 5.77 -0.79 8.76
C LYS A 23 4.74 0.08 8.05
N TYR A 24 4.24 -0.38 6.91
CA TYR A 24 3.25 0.35 6.12
C TYR A 24 1.92 0.53 6.87
N VAL A 25 1.41 -0.50 7.55
CA VAL A 25 0.19 -0.40 8.39
C VAL A 25 0.37 0.57 9.57
N ILE A 26 1.57 0.64 10.16
CA ILE A 26 1.89 1.64 11.19
C ILE A 26 1.79 3.06 10.60
N ASN A 27 2.37 3.28 9.41
CA ASN A 27 2.28 4.56 8.70
C ASN A 27 0.83 4.94 8.40
N LEU A 28 0.02 4.00 7.92
CA LEU A 28 -1.41 4.20 7.67
C LEU A 28 -2.17 4.59 8.94
N SER A 29 -1.83 3.98 10.08
CA SER A 29 -2.42 4.32 11.38
C SER A 29 -2.07 5.75 11.80
N LEU A 30 -0.85 6.21 11.51
CA LEU A 30 -0.43 7.60 11.74
C LEU A 30 -1.26 8.58 10.90
N ILE A 31 -1.51 8.28 9.62
CA ILE A 31 -2.37 9.10 8.74
C ILE A 31 -3.78 9.21 9.33
N LEU A 32 -4.37 8.10 9.80
CA LEU A 32 -5.69 8.12 10.44
C LEU A 32 -5.71 8.94 11.74
N LYS A 33 -4.64 8.89 12.52
CA LYS A 33 -4.48 9.71 13.73
C LYS A 33 -4.43 11.20 13.37
N ILE A 34 -3.64 11.58 12.37
CA ILE A 34 -3.57 12.97 11.87
C ILE A 34 -4.94 13.43 11.38
N LYS A 35 -5.63 12.58 10.60
CA LYS A 35 -7.01 12.85 10.14
C LYS A 35 -7.96 13.14 11.30
N ALA A 36 -7.93 12.33 12.36
CA ALA A 36 -8.77 12.53 13.53
C ALA A 36 -8.46 13.85 14.26
N THR A 37 -7.17 14.19 14.40
CA THR A 37 -6.73 15.45 15.00
C THR A 37 -7.24 16.66 14.21
N LEU A 38 -7.08 16.64 12.88
CA LEU A 38 -7.53 17.72 12.00
C LEU A 38 -9.05 17.87 12.00
N GLN A 39 -9.80 16.75 11.95
CA GLN A 39 -11.25 16.77 12.05
C GLN A 39 -11.75 17.31 13.40
N GLY A 40 -11.08 16.96 14.51
CA GLY A 40 -11.42 17.48 15.84
C GLY A 40 -11.19 18.99 16.00
N GLN A 41 -10.22 19.57 15.28
CA GLN A 41 -10.01 21.01 15.21
C GLN A 41 -11.07 21.71 14.33
N ASP A 42 -11.49 21.05 13.25
CA ASP A 42 -12.50 21.56 12.30
C ASP A 42 -13.95 21.57 12.83
N VAL A 43 -14.29 20.81 13.90
CA VAL A 43 -15.63 20.89 14.53
C VAL A 43 -15.96 22.31 15.02
N LYS A 44 -14.96 23.19 15.18
CA LYS A 44 -15.16 24.61 15.48
C LYS A 44 -15.42 25.50 14.25
N ARG A 45 -15.24 25.00 13.02
CA ARG A 45 -15.38 25.75 11.76
C ARG A 45 -16.42 25.07 10.89
N SER A 46 -17.60 25.69 10.79
CA SER A 46 -18.71 25.24 9.97
C SER A 46 -18.39 25.33 8.48
N THR A 47 -17.63 24.38 7.94
CA THR A 47 -17.41 24.27 6.50
C THR A 47 -17.80 22.87 6.05
N LYS A 48 -19.08 22.76 5.68
CA LYS A 48 -19.52 21.75 4.71
C LYS A 48 -18.61 21.86 3.48
N GLU A 49 -17.86 20.78 3.17
CA GLU A 49 -17.94 20.06 1.87
C GLU A 49 -16.65 19.41 1.34
N ARG A 50 -15.46 19.53 1.96
CA ARG A 50 -14.27 18.82 1.43
C ARG A 50 -13.43 18.12 2.50
N SER A 51 -13.19 16.82 2.31
CA SER A 51 -12.36 16.00 3.18
C SER A 51 -10.88 16.16 2.82
N PHE A 52 -10.01 16.44 3.79
CA PHE A 52 -8.55 16.46 3.60
C PHE A 52 -7.94 15.11 3.22
N PHE A 53 -8.73 14.04 3.26
CA PHE A 53 -8.29 12.68 2.98
C PHE A 53 -9.27 12.00 2.04
N PRO A 54 -8.78 11.19 1.07
CA PRO A 54 -9.66 10.42 0.20
C PRO A 54 -10.62 9.51 0.98
N ASN A 55 -11.84 9.36 0.49
CA ASN A 55 -12.85 8.52 1.14
C ASN A 55 -12.48 7.03 1.12
N SER A 56 -11.72 6.63 0.09
CA SER A 56 -11.16 5.29 -0.08
C SER A 56 -10.15 4.89 1.00
N LEU A 57 -9.56 5.86 1.72
CA LEU A 57 -8.48 5.60 2.66
C LEU A 57 -8.89 4.58 3.74
N ARG A 58 -10.07 4.72 4.34
CA ARG A 58 -10.51 3.82 5.42
C ARG A 58 -10.61 2.36 4.94
N TYR A 59 -11.12 2.16 3.72
CA TYR A 59 -11.22 0.84 3.12
C TYR A 59 -9.82 0.25 2.87
N LEU A 60 -8.93 1.02 2.26
CA LEU A 60 -7.55 0.60 2.00
C LEU A 60 -6.83 0.20 3.29
N VAL A 61 -6.95 1.00 4.36
CA VAL A 61 -6.33 0.65 5.65
C VAL A 61 -6.83 -0.70 6.16
N GLN A 62 -8.14 -0.98 6.08
CA GLN A 62 -8.67 -2.27 6.50
C GLN A 62 -8.08 -3.42 5.67
N GLN A 63 -8.01 -3.27 4.34
CA GLN A 63 -7.44 -4.30 3.47
C GLN A 63 -5.95 -4.57 3.78
N HIS A 64 -5.19 -3.54 4.12
CA HIS A 64 -3.78 -3.69 4.52
C HIS A 64 -3.63 -4.36 5.89
N VAL A 65 -4.52 -4.10 6.84
CA VAL A 65 -4.57 -4.81 8.13
C VAL A 65 -4.88 -6.29 7.90
N ASP A 66 -5.88 -6.60 7.08
CA ASP A 66 -6.26 -7.98 6.75
C ASP A 66 -5.11 -8.72 6.03
N LEU A 67 -4.43 -8.04 5.10
CA LEU A 67 -3.25 -8.54 4.42
C LEU A 67 -2.11 -8.82 5.40
N LEU A 68 -1.84 -7.90 6.32
CA LEU A 68 -0.81 -8.08 7.36
C LEU A 68 -1.07 -9.35 8.18
N HIS A 69 -2.31 -9.56 8.63
CA HIS A 69 -2.67 -10.77 9.36
C HIS A 69 -2.46 -12.04 8.53
N ALA A 70 -2.91 -12.05 7.28
CA ALA A 70 -2.72 -13.19 6.38
C ALA A 70 -1.23 -13.51 6.14
N LEU A 71 -0.39 -12.49 5.94
CA LEU A 71 1.05 -12.64 5.78
C LEU A 71 1.72 -13.15 7.07
N GLN A 72 1.31 -12.66 8.24
CA GLN A 72 1.83 -13.11 9.52
C GLN A 72 1.57 -14.60 9.75
N GLU A 73 0.32 -15.04 9.57
CA GLU A 73 -0.05 -16.46 9.72
C GLU A 73 0.75 -17.34 8.76
N ARG A 74 0.92 -16.88 7.53
CA ARG A 74 1.63 -17.60 6.47
C ARG A 74 3.12 -17.76 6.74
N VAL A 75 3.78 -16.70 7.17
CA VAL A 75 5.21 -16.69 7.46
C VAL A 75 5.52 -17.46 8.74
N LEU A 76 4.64 -17.44 9.75
CA LEU A 76 4.79 -18.25 10.97
C LEU A 76 4.69 -19.76 10.68
N SER A 77 3.92 -20.16 9.66
CA SER A 77 3.72 -21.55 9.25
C SER A 77 4.55 -21.97 8.02
N TRP A 78 5.60 -21.19 7.70
CA TRP A 78 6.24 -21.16 6.39
C TRP A 78 6.60 -22.52 5.78
N PRO A 79 7.32 -23.45 6.44
CA PRO A 79 7.72 -24.68 5.76
C PRO A 79 6.55 -25.57 5.33
N ARG A 80 5.35 -25.35 5.88
CA ARG A 80 4.14 -26.14 5.57
C ARG A 80 3.14 -25.42 4.68
N GLN A 81 3.12 -24.09 4.70
CA GLN A 81 2.08 -23.31 4.05
C GLN A 81 2.58 -22.18 3.16
N GLY A 82 3.89 -22.03 2.93
CA GLY A 82 4.53 -20.83 2.35
C GLY A 82 4.11 -20.37 0.94
N ILE A 83 2.92 -20.67 0.44
CA ILE A 83 2.27 -20.03 -0.71
C ILE A 83 2.06 -18.53 -0.40
N LEU A 84 2.07 -17.62 -1.35
CA LEU A 84 1.78 -16.19 -1.12
C LEU A 84 0.86 -15.63 -2.21
N GLY A 85 0.88 -16.23 -3.39
CA GLY A 85 0.07 -15.83 -4.52
C GLY A 85 -1.43 -15.92 -4.23
N ASP A 86 -1.90 -16.90 -3.46
CA ASP A 86 -3.32 -16.99 -3.05
C ASP A 86 -3.78 -15.76 -2.26
N ILE A 87 -2.95 -15.26 -1.34
CA ILE A 87 -3.23 -14.06 -0.53
C ILE A 87 -3.36 -12.84 -1.46
N PHE A 88 -2.42 -12.67 -2.39
CA PHE A 88 -2.44 -11.53 -3.32
C PHE A 88 -3.50 -11.65 -4.42
N LEU A 89 -3.86 -12.86 -4.85
CA LEU A 89 -4.98 -13.07 -5.76
C LEU A 89 -6.29 -12.69 -5.08
N LYS A 90 -6.46 -13.03 -3.80
CA LYS A 90 -7.64 -12.60 -3.02
C LYS A 90 -7.69 -11.08 -2.87
N LEU A 91 -6.56 -10.44 -2.58
CA LEU A 91 -6.48 -8.99 -2.45
C LEU A 91 -6.80 -8.28 -3.77
N THR A 92 -6.25 -8.77 -4.88
CA THR A 92 -6.38 -8.16 -6.21
C THR A 92 -7.55 -8.72 -7.02
N ASN A 93 -8.45 -9.47 -6.39
CA ASN A 93 -9.64 -9.98 -7.06
C ASN A 93 -10.65 -8.85 -7.30
N ASP A 94 -11.40 -8.93 -8.39
CA ASP A 94 -12.40 -7.93 -8.76
C ASP A 94 -13.49 -7.82 -7.68
N GLU A 95 -13.82 -8.93 -7.00
CA GLU A 95 -14.78 -8.93 -5.88
C GLU A 95 -14.32 -8.11 -4.67
N ASN A 96 -13.00 -7.96 -4.47
CA ASN A 96 -12.44 -7.18 -3.36
C ASN A 96 -12.43 -5.68 -3.69
N ASN A 97 -12.50 -5.27 -4.97
CA ASN A 97 -12.43 -3.86 -5.39
C ASN A 97 -11.20 -3.09 -4.86
N PHE A 98 -10.20 -3.76 -4.31
CA PHE A 98 -9.03 -3.13 -3.68
C PHE A 98 -8.31 -2.18 -4.65
N LEU A 99 -8.09 -2.65 -5.88
CA LEU A 99 -7.45 -1.88 -6.93
C LEU A 99 -8.31 -0.67 -7.36
N ASP A 100 -9.64 -0.80 -7.38
CA ASP A 100 -10.54 0.31 -7.70
C ASP A 100 -10.51 1.40 -6.61
N TYR A 101 -10.52 1.00 -5.34
CA TYR A 101 -10.36 1.92 -4.22
C TYR A 101 -8.99 2.59 -4.22
N TYR A 102 -7.96 1.86 -4.65
CA TYR A 102 -6.61 2.42 -4.79
C TYR A 102 -6.55 3.45 -5.91
N VAL A 103 -7.20 3.20 -7.06
CA VAL A 103 -7.35 4.19 -8.13
C VAL A 103 -8.13 5.41 -7.66
N ALA A 104 -9.23 5.21 -6.92
CA ALA A 104 -10.00 6.32 -6.33
C ALA A 104 -9.13 7.17 -5.38
N TYR A 105 -8.32 6.51 -4.54
CA TYR A 105 -7.35 7.21 -3.69
C TYR A 105 -6.40 8.09 -4.51
N LEU A 106 -5.77 7.52 -5.56
CA LEU A 106 -4.83 8.24 -6.41
C LEU A 106 -5.47 9.42 -7.17
N ARG A 107 -6.75 9.31 -7.54
CA ARG A 107 -7.49 10.39 -8.22
C ARG A 107 -7.86 11.53 -7.29
N ASP A 108 -8.22 11.22 -6.05
CA ASP A 108 -8.63 12.21 -5.05
C ASP A 108 -7.44 12.90 -4.36
N LEU A 109 -6.25 12.28 -4.42
CA LEU A 109 -5.06 12.74 -3.71
C LEU A 109 -4.62 14.18 -4.07
N PRO A 110 -4.59 14.61 -5.35
CA PRO A 110 -4.21 15.98 -5.69
C PRO A 110 -5.11 17.06 -5.09
N GLU A 111 -6.42 16.80 -5.04
CA GLU A 111 -7.38 17.71 -4.41
C GLU A 111 -7.15 17.78 -2.90
N CYS A 112 -6.93 16.62 -2.25
CA CYS A 112 -6.63 16.54 -0.83
C CYS A 112 -5.34 17.31 -0.47
N ILE A 113 -4.27 17.14 -1.25
CA ILE A 113 -3.00 17.86 -1.08
C ILE A 113 -3.21 19.36 -1.25
N SER A 114 -4.00 19.79 -2.23
CA SER A 114 -4.28 21.22 -2.47
C SER A 114 -5.01 21.84 -1.27
N LEU A 115 -6.00 21.14 -0.71
CA LEU A 115 -6.75 21.59 0.48
C LEU A 115 -5.85 21.63 1.72
N ILE A 116 -5.05 20.58 1.93
CA ILE A 116 -4.06 20.52 3.01
C ILE A 116 -3.11 21.71 2.89
N HIS A 117 -2.56 21.97 1.70
CA HIS A 117 -1.65 23.07 1.49
C HIS A 117 -2.31 24.41 1.84
N VAL A 118 -3.54 24.68 1.37
CA VAL A 118 -4.23 25.95 1.63
C VAL A 118 -4.61 26.14 3.10
N VAL A 119 -5.09 25.09 3.77
CA VAL A 119 -5.60 25.18 5.16
C VAL A 119 -4.47 25.05 6.18
N ILE A 120 -3.55 24.11 5.98
CA ILE A 120 -2.50 23.76 6.94
C ILE A 120 -1.34 24.77 6.90
N LEU A 121 -1.12 25.50 5.78
CA LEU A 121 -0.14 26.59 5.72
C LEU A 121 -0.32 27.69 6.78
N LYS A 122 -1.51 27.80 7.39
CA LYS A 122 -1.80 28.85 8.37
C LYS A 122 -1.68 28.44 9.83
N GLU A 123 -1.72 27.13 10.17
CA GLU A 123 -2.03 26.71 11.56
C GLU A 123 -1.26 25.49 12.09
N VAL A 124 -0.49 24.77 11.28
CA VAL A 124 0.25 23.57 11.73
C VAL A 124 1.74 23.69 11.41
N GLU A 125 2.57 23.15 12.30
CA GLU A 125 4.02 23.08 12.17
C GLU A 125 4.44 22.42 10.83
N GLU A 126 5.47 22.98 10.18
CA GLU A 126 6.01 22.49 8.90
C GLU A 126 6.48 21.02 8.97
N GLU A 127 6.95 20.56 10.12
CA GLU A 127 7.40 19.18 10.32
C GLU A 127 6.27 18.16 10.10
N ILE A 128 5.08 18.45 10.64
CA ILE A 128 3.88 17.60 10.48
C ILE A 128 3.43 17.57 9.01
N LYS A 129 3.65 18.64 8.25
CA LYS A 129 3.31 18.69 6.81
C LYS A 129 4.24 17.81 5.99
N SER A 130 5.56 17.93 6.22
CA SER A 130 6.56 17.12 5.53
C SER A 130 6.34 15.63 5.79
N ASP A 131 6.08 15.26 7.04
CA ASP A 131 5.71 13.90 7.43
C ASP A 131 4.46 13.41 6.68
N LEU A 132 3.43 14.25 6.54
CA LEU A 132 2.19 13.87 5.85
C LEU A 132 2.41 13.60 4.36
N TYR A 133 3.20 14.41 3.66
CA TYR A 133 3.53 14.15 2.25
C TYR A 133 4.39 12.90 2.08
N ILE A 134 5.31 12.64 3.02
CA ILE A 134 6.07 11.38 3.05
C ILE A 134 5.12 10.18 3.22
N LEU A 135 4.15 10.28 4.13
CA LEU A 135 3.16 9.24 4.37
C LEU A 135 2.27 8.98 3.14
N PHE A 136 1.80 10.02 2.45
CA PHE A 136 1.04 9.86 1.20
C PHE A 136 1.88 9.24 0.08
N PHE A 137 3.16 9.60 -0.02
CA PHE A 137 4.08 9.01 -0.98
C PHE A 137 4.23 7.51 -0.78
N HIS A 138 4.32 7.06 0.47
CA HIS A 138 4.34 5.62 0.76
C HIS A 138 3.07 4.90 0.29
N ILE A 139 1.90 5.56 0.34
CA ILE A 139 0.69 4.96 -0.21
C ILE A 139 0.81 4.80 -1.72
N VAL A 140 1.25 5.84 -2.45
CA VAL A 140 1.45 5.80 -3.92
C VAL A 140 2.46 4.73 -4.33
N GLN A 141 3.51 4.49 -3.55
CA GLN A 141 4.51 3.47 -3.85
C GLN A 141 4.09 2.03 -3.55
N ARG A 142 3.02 1.81 -2.77
CA ARG A 142 2.77 0.49 -2.20
C ARG A 142 2.53 -0.62 -3.23
N ILE A 143 1.75 -0.34 -4.28
CA ILE A 143 1.49 -1.32 -5.35
C ILE A 143 2.76 -1.64 -6.17
N PRO A 144 3.55 -0.63 -6.62
CA PRO A 144 4.88 -0.88 -7.19
C PRO A 144 5.80 -1.74 -6.30
N GLU A 145 5.84 -1.49 -4.99
CA GLU A 145 6.61 -2.27 -4.04
C GLU A 145 6.16 -3.74 -3.98
N TYR A 146 4.85 -4.00 -3.97
CA TYR A 146 4.33 -5.37 -4.04
C TYR A 146 4.77 -6.10 -5.30
N LEU A 147 4.75 -5.43 -6.46
CA LEU A 147 5.21 -6.05 -7.70
C LEU A 147 6.67 -6.52 -7.58
N ILE A 148 7.54 -5.70 -6.99
CA ILE A 148 8.96 -6.03 -6.80
C ILE A 148 9.11 -7.21 -5.83
N HIS A 149 8.43 -7.18 -4.68
CA HIS A 149 8.46 -8.28 -3.72
C HIS A 149 7.98 -9.60 -4.34
N LEU A 150 6.85 -9.60 -5.05
CA LEU A 150 6.31 -10.81 -5.67
C LEU A 150 7.19 -11.32 -6.81
N GLN A 151 7.81 -10.45 -7.60
CA GLN A 151 8.81 -10.86 -8.59
C GLN A 151 10.02 -11.52 -7.93
N ASN A 152 10.47 -11.00 -6.79
CA ASN A 152 11.57 -11.59 -6.04
C ASN A 152 11.18 -12.96 -5.45
N VAL A 153 9.98 -13.13 -4.90
CA VAL A 153 9.51 -14.46 -4.45
C VAL A 153 9.43 -15.43 -5.63
N LEU A 154 8.83 -15.02 -6.75
CA LEU A 154 8.69 -15.84 -7.94
C LEU A 154 10.04 -16.32 -8.49
N LYS A 155 11.05 -15.44 -8.48
CA LYS A 155 12.43 -15.77 -8.91
C LYS A 155 13.04 -16.97 -8.17
N PHE A 156 12.65 -17.19 -6.91
CA PHE A 156 13.14 -18.30 -6.09
C PHE A 156 12.07 -19.38 -5.85
N THR A 157 10.98 -19.36 -6.63
CA THR A 157 9.93 -20.39 -6.59
C THR A 157 10.09 -21.34 -7.77
N GLU A 158 10.21 -22.64 -7.50
CA GLU A 158 10.29 -23.68 -8.55
C GLU A 158 8.97 -23.81 -9.31
N GLN A 159 8.99 -24.25 -10.56
CA GLN A 159 7.80 -24.31 -11.41
C GLN A 159 6.76 -25.31 -10.88
N GLU A 160 7.24 -26.37 -10.23
CA GLU A 160 6.44 -27.42 -9.61
C GLU A 160 5.82 -26.98 -8.28
N HIS A 161 6.30 -25.88 -7.69
CA HIS A 161 5.76 -25.37 -6.44
C HIS A 161 4.33 -24.83 -6.66
N PRO A 162 3.36 -25.14 -5.79
CA PRO A 162 1.95 -24.75 -5.99
C PRO A 162 1.73 -23.24 -6.09
N ASP A 163 2.64 -22.44 -5.53
CA ASP A 163 2.58 -20.98 -5.58
C ASP A 163 3.07 -20.36 -6.91
N TYR A 164 3.81 -21.11 -7.73
CA TYR A 164 4.47 -20.54 -8.91
C TYR A 164 3.50 -19.87 -9.86
N TYR A 165 2.42 -20.59 -10.23
CA TYR A 165 1.40 -20.05 -11.13
C TYR A 165 0.62 -18.91 -10.48
N LEU A 166 0.32 -19.00 -9.17
CA LEU A 166 -0.42 -17.96 -8.46
C LEU A 166 0.39 -16.65 -8.43
N LEU A 167 1.69 -16.73 -8.11
CA LEU A 167 2.61 -15.59 -8.15
C LEU A 167 2.73 -15.02 -9.57
N LEU A 168 2.82 -15.86 -10.59
CA LEU A 168 2.88 -15.41 -11.99
C LEU A 168 1.66 -14.57 -12.36
N VAL A 169 0.46 -15.04 -11.98
CA VAL A 169 -0.79 -14.31 -12.20
C VAL A 169 -0.80 -12.99 -11.42
N CYS A 170 -0.42 -12.98 -10.14
CA CYS A 170 -0.33 -11.76 -9.34
C CYS A 170 0.63 -10.73 -9.96
N VAL A 171 1.83 -11.16 -10.35
CA VAL A 171 2.85 -10.30 -10.99
C VAL A 171 2.31 -9.71 -12.28
N GLN A 172 1.66 -10.51 -13.12
CA GLN A 172 1.08 -10.03 -14.37
C GLN A 172 -0.06 -9.04 -14.13
N ARG A 173 -0.95 -9.32 -13.18
CA ARG A 173 -2.05 -8.41 -12.81
C ARG A 173 -1.54 -7.05 -12.33
N LEU A 174 -0.61 -7.04 -11.37
CA LEU A 174 -0.03 -5.79 -10.87
C LEU A 174 0.73 -5.03 -11.96
N ARG A 175 1.45 -5.73 -12.84
CA ARG A 175 2.14 -5.10 -13.97
C ARG A 175 1.18 -4.42 -14.93
N VAL A 176 0.08 -5.10 -15.30
CA VAL A 176 -0.97 -4.52 -16.17
C VAL A 176 -1.62 -3.31 -15.49
N PHE A 177 -1.96 -3.43 -14.21
CA PHE A 177 -2.54 -2.34 -13.43
C PHE A 177 -1.63 -1.10 -13.39
N ILE A 178 -0.36 -1.27 -13.02
CA ILE A 178 0.62 -0.16 -12.99
C ILE A 178 0.80 0.44 -14.38
N SER A 179 0.90 -0.38 -15.43
CA SER A 179 1.05 0.11 -16.80
C SER A 179 -0.17 0.91 -17.25
N HIS A 180 -1.37 0.46 -16.90
CA HIS A 180 -2.63 1.11 -17.28
C HIS A 180 -2.79 2.49 -16.60
N TYR A 181 -2.35 2.60 -15.34
CA TYR A 181 -2.44 3.83 -14.55
C TYR A 181 -1.10 4.57 -14.42
N SER A 182 -0.14 4.32 -15.31
CA SER A 182 1.24 4.81 -15.20
C SER A 182 1.33 6.33 -15.05
N LEU A 183 0.58 7.07 -15.86
CA LEU A 183 0.51 8.53 -15.76
C LEU A 183 -0.05 9.01 -14.41
N LEU A 184 -1.03 8.29 -13.85
CA LEU A 184 -1.63 8.63 -12.56
C LEU A 184 -0.65 8.42 -11.40
N PHE A 185 0.14 7.34 -11.43
CA PHE A 185 1.25 7.16 -10.49
C PHE A 185 2.26 8.29 -10.61
N GLN A 186 2.75 8.53 -11.83
CA GLN A 186 3.76 9.56 -12.10
C GLN A 186 3.33 10.96 -11.64
N CYS A 187 2.11 11.39 -11.99
CA CYS A 187 1.61 12.71 -11.58
C CYS A 187 1.52 12.85 -10.05
N ASN A 188 1.12 11.80 -9.33
CA ASN A 188 1.05 11.85 -7.88
C ASN A 188 2.44 11.83 -7.23
N GLU A 189 3.38 11.05 -7.78
CA GLU A 189 4.78 11.05 -7.34
C GLU A 189 5.42 12.43 -7.52
N ASP A 190 5.33 13.01 -8.72
CA ASP A 190 5.89 14.32 -9.03
C ASP A 190 5.30 15.40 -8.12
N LEU A 191 3.98 15.38 -7.90
CA LEU A 191 3.29 16.30 -6.99
C LEU A 191 3.84 16.22 -5.55
N LEU A 192 4.03 15.00 -5.04
CA LEU A 192 4.50 14.78 -3.67
C LEU A 192 5.98 15.13 -3.51
N ILE A 193 6.81 14.88 -4.53
CA ILE A 193 8.23 15.24 -4.52
C ILE A 193 8.39 16.76 -4.52
N GLN A 194 7.59 17.50 -5.29
CA GLN A 194 7.63 18.98 -5.32
C GLN A 194 7.21 19.65 -4.00
N LYS A 195 6.49 18.92 -3.14
CA LYS A 195 5.96 19.43 -1.86
C LYS A 195 6.79 19.02 -0.64
N ARG A 196 7.81 18.18 -0.82
CA ARG A 196 8.85 17.89 0.17
C ARG A 196 9.91 18.98 0.18
#